data_AF-A0AAN8FQT0-F1
#
_entry.id   AF-A0AAN8FQT0-F1
#
_cell.length_a   1.000
_cell.length_b   1.000
_cell.length_c   1.000
_cell.angle_alpha   90.00
_cell.angle_beta   90.00
_cell.angle_gamma   90.00
#
_symmetry.space_group_name_H-M   'P 1'
#
loop_
_entity.id
_entity.type
_entity.pdbx_description
1 polymer ?
#
loop_
_entity_poly.entity_id
_entity_poly.type
_entity_poly.pdbx_seq_one_letter_code
_entity_poly.pdbx_strand_id
1 'polypeptide(L)'
;ISISNCSIGRIRQNRRFMIPLHNTSLSFTQTNIGMVDSYAFANISARTLSFTGCVVGKMKRFVAMNSRFDYILIEDSRIASIDEGLFQNSQVKSLLIKTSEITQVLPMTFQRSFVDSLKIVLSEIGSLDIHALRGTRIRALTLERTNVNRVKGKPFLFVETNTLHIVDCKLHSTPAREFFSGLTATRLSVINTTFNCDPNDCEMNALLLKPSRHDLLWKFHGNSCSRSTTPATNKELFCDQPTVLHQSGLTCRRSWAIADCVCAGSSSASLPDLNASVVVIGDCEHLTMRSVGATTHALYLFRIGGCDVVRMPIMTKTLKIYHSNLVIHSKAFLNNHISIMALSHAIVSPVEPQAFVNVTIDEMAISNSSLASWHSESVETSRFTNVSILGSRIGKVTPLLGAVRDVSIRNSILSTSEGLSAIRDVHLSNNTVLCCCDNPTSTCGSDINMKQKCREYSKTFICNVSELSDNPKIPLFLLTMSFFVINHVW
;
A
#
# COMPACT_ATOMS: atom_id res chain seq x y z
N ILE A 1 -22.06 15.97 26.13
CA ILE A 1 -21.68 16.06 27.56
C ILE A 1 -20.25 16.55 27.60
N SER A 2 -20.03 17.72 28.20
CA SER A 2 -18.70 18.27 28.45
C SER A 2 -18.52 18.42 29.95
N ILE A 3 -17.39 17.93 30.45
CA ILE A 3 -16.97 18.04 31.84
C ILE A 3 -15.60 18.71 31.84
N SER A 4 -15.43 19.75 32.65
CA SER A 4 -14.21 20.54 32.65
C SER A 4 -13.80 20.99 34.04
N ASN A 5 -12.50 21.24 34.22
CA ASN A 5 -11.92 21.88 35.41
C ASN A 5 -12.35 21.25 36.74
N CYS A 6 -12.37 19.91 36.80
CA CYS A 6 -12.80 19.21 37.99
C CYS A 6 -11.98 17.94 38.28
N SER A 7 -12.27 17.34 39.42
CA SER A 7 -11.72 16.04 39.82
C SER A 7 -12.82 15.00 39.84
N ILE A 8 -12.69 13.99 38.98
CA ILE A 8 -13.57 12.84 38.92
C ILE A 8 -12.84 11.67 39.56
N GLY A 9 -13.34 11.19 40.70
CA GLY A 9 -12.77 10.01 41.33
C GLY A 9 -12.83 8.79 40.40
N ARG A 10 -14.01 8.50 39.84
CA ARG A 10 -14.23 7.34 38.95
C ARG A 10 -15.30 7.61 37.90
N ILE A 11 -15.05 7.23 36.65
CA ILE A 11 -16.09 7.10 35.61
C ILE A 11 -16.56 5.64 35.59
N ARG A 12 -17.84 5.42 35.90
CA ARG A 12 -18.44 4.08 36.02
C ARG A 12 -19.32 3.75 34.81
N GLN A 13 -19.62 2.46 34.64
CA GLN A 13 -20.60 2.00 33.64
C GLN A 13 -21.92 2.72 33.81
N ASN A 14 -22.43 3.28 32.72
CA ASN A 14 -23.78 3.81 32.69
C ASN A 14 -24.73 2.77 32.09
N ARG A 15 -25.56 2.16 32.95
CA ARG A 15 -26.57 1.17 32.54
C ARG A 15 -27.69 1.76 31.66
N ARG A 16 -27.82 3.09 31.58
CA ARG A 16 -28.88 3.78 30.83
C ARG A 16 -28.50 4.16 29.40
N PHE A 17 -27.22 4.10 29.01
CA PHE A 17 -26.77 4.47 27.64
C PHE A 17 -26.89 3.33 26.61
N MET A 18 -27.79 2.36 26.81
CA MET A 18 -28.03 1.28 25.84
C MET A 18 -28.78 1.72 24.57
N ILE A 19 -29.12 3.00 24.44
CA ILE A 19 -29.73 3.57 23.24
C ILE A 19 -28.62 4.15 22.35
N PRO A 20 -28.49 3.76 21.08
CA PRO A 20 -27.50 4.30 20.17
C PRO A 20 -27.76 5.79 19.91
N LEU A 21 -26.93 6.66 20.49
CA LEU A 21 -27.02 8.10 20.30
C LEU A 21 -25.95 8.55 19.30
N HIS A 22 -26.21 8.34 18.01
CA HIS A 22 -25.27 8.56 16.90
C HIS A 22 -24.65 9.99 16.79
N ASN A 23 -25.06 10.94 17.63
CA ASN A 23 -24.51 12.30 17.68
C ASN A 23 -23.96 12.73 19.06
N THR A 24 -23.80 11.80 20.01
CA THR A 24 -23.27 12.18 21.33
C THR A 24 -21.79 12.49 21.26
N SER A 25 -21.39 13.60 21.88
CA SER A 25 -19.99 13.93 22.15
C SER A 25 -19.74 13.92 23.64
N LEU A 26 -18.73 13.18 24.09
CA LEU A 26 -18.24 13.12 25.46
C LEU A 26 -16.87 13.82 25.49
N SER A 27 -16.75 14.87 26.30
CA SER A 27 -15.52 15.65 26.38
C SER A 27 -15.14 15.91 27.82
N PHE A 28 -13.88 15.63 28.15
CA PHE A 28 -13.25 15.90 29.42
C PHE A 28 -12.10 16.87 29.18
N THR A 29 -12.11 18.03 29.83
CA THR A 29 -11.10 19.07 29.63
C THR A 29 -10.48 19.47 30.96
N GLN A 30 -9.15 19.52 31.06
CA GLN A 30 -8.46 19.98 32.27
C GLN A 30 -8.97 19.27 33.53
N THR A 31 -9.19 17.96 33.43
CA THR A 31 -9.87 17.17 34.46
C THR A 31 -8.92 16.11 35.01
N ASN A 32 -8.90 15.93 36.33
CA ASN A 32 -8.20 14.82 36.98
C ASN A 32 -9.16 13.64 37.14
N ILE A 33 -8.93 12.55 36.43
CA ILE A 33 -9.76 11.35 36.43
C ILE A 33 -8.97 10.23 37.11
N GLY A 34 -9.34 9.90 38.35
CA GLY A 34 -8.63 8.86 39.10
C GLY A 34 -8.66 7.49 38.40
N MET A 35 -9.83 7.11 37.86
CA MET A 35 -10.01 5.83 37.18
C MET A 35 -11.19 5.83 36.19
N VAL A 36 -11.02 5.13 35.09
CA VAL A 36 -12.12 4.78 34.18
C VAL A 36 -12.39 3.29 34.33
N ASP A 37 -13.53 2.95 34.92
CA ASP A 37 -13.88 1.56 35.23
C ASP A 37 -14.25 0.78 33.97
N SER A 38 -14.15 -0.55 34.06
CA SER A 38 -14.61 -1.45 33.02
C SER A 38 -16.05 -1.13 32.62
N TYR A 39 -16.30 -1.16 31.31
CA TYR A 39 -17.59 -0.87 30.70
C TYR A 39 -18.11 0.57 30.86
N ALA A 40 -17.28 1.53 31.29
CA ALA A 40 -17.67 2.94 31.40
C ALA A 40 -18.33 3.50 30.12
N PHE A 41 -17.80 3.12 28.96
CA PHE A 41 -18.28 3.52 27.63
C PHE A 41 -18.63 2.32 26.73
N ALA A 42 -18.86 1.14 27.31
CA ALA A 42 -19.16 -0.06 26.52
C ALA A 42 -20.54 0.02 25.86
N ASN A 43 -20.65 -0.56 24.66
CA ASN A 43 -21.85 -0.57 23.81
C ASN A 43 -22.38 0.82 23.43
N ILE A 44 -21.60 1.90 23.63
CA ILE A 44 -21.99 3.25 23.22
C ILE A 44 -21.66 3.45 21.73
N SER A 45 -22.58 4.09 21.01
CA SER A 45 -22.32 4.70 19.71
C SER A 45 -22.29 6.22 19.91
N ALA A 46 -21.14 6.86 19.74
CA ALA A 46 -20.94 8.29 19.97
C ALA A 46 -20.07 8.88 18.86
N ARG A 47 -20.28 10.16 18.53
CA ARG A 47 -19.46 10.85 17.55
C ARG A 47 -18.06 11.10 18.10
N THR A 48 -17.94 11.58 19.34
CA THR A 48 -16.64 11.99 19.89
C THR A 48 -16.47 11.53 21.33
N LEU A 49 -15.28 11.02 21.66
CA LEU A 49 -14.76 10.87 23.02
C LEU A 49 -13.43 11.62 23.11
N SER A 50 -13.35 12.65 23.96
CA SER A 50 -12.14 13.50 24.04
C SER A 50 -11.66 13.68 25.48
N PHE A 51 -10.34 13.62 25.64
CA PHE A 51 -9.60 13.96 26.86
C PHE A 51 -8.54 15.00 26.49
N THR A 52 -8.70 16.24 26.97
CA THR A 52 -7.81 17.35 26.63
C THR A 52 -7.26 17.99 27.90
N GLY A 53 -5.94 18.04 28.08
CA GLY A 53 -5.35 18.60 29.31
C GLY A 53 -5.65 17.74 30.55
N CYS A 54 -5.95 16.45 30.38
CA CYS A 54 -6.43 15.60 31.46
C CYS A 54 -5.30 14.79 32.10
N VAL A 55 -5.43 14.51 33.39
CA VAL A 55 -4.63 13.49 34.08
C VAL A 55 -5.55 12.32 34.34
N VAL A 56 -5.37 11.22 33.62
CA VAL A 56 -6.11 9.99 33.80
C VAL A 56 -5.21 8.98 34.47
N GLY A 57 -5.66 8.41 35.60
CA GLY A 57 -4.97 7.30 36.25
C GLY A 57 -5.06 6.03 35.40
N LYS A 58 -5.82 5.04 35.88
CA LYS A 58 -5.98 3.77 35.18
C LYS A 58 -7.25 3.74 34.34
N MET A 59 -7.14 3.43 33.05
CA MET A 59 -8.26 2.98 32.23
C MET A 59 -8.28 1.45 32.23
N LYS A 60 -9.30 0.85 32.86
CA LYS A 60 -9.40 -0.62 33.03
C LYS A 60 -9.74 -1.35 31.73
N ARG A 61 -9.67 -2.68 31.79
CA ARG A 61 -10.13 -3.55 30.69
C ARG A 61 -11.57 -3.26 30.31
N PHE A 62 -11.89 -3.40 29.02
CA PHE A 62 -13.26 -3.28 28.48
C PHE A 62 -13.96 -1.93 28.71
N VAL A 63 -13.22 -0.85 28.96
CA VAL A 63 -13.80 0.50 29.12
C VAL A 63 -14.71 0.86 27.95
N ALA A 64 -14.31 0.54 26.72
CA ALA A 64 -15.00 0.89 25.49
C ALA A 64 -15.32 -0.36 24.64
N MET A 65 -15.63 -1.49 25.27
CA MET A 65 -15.96 -2.73 24.56
C MET A 65 -17.21 -2.57 23.69
N ASN A 66 -17.20 -3.16 22.48
CA ASN A 66 -18.30 -3.10 21.50
C ASN A 66 -18.81 -1.68 21.19
N SER A 67 -17.97 -0.66 21.39
CA SER A 67 -18.33 0.74 21.16
C SER A 67 -18.12 1.13 19.69
N ARG A 68 -18.76 2.22 19.28
CA ARG A 68 -18.52 2.88 17.99
C ARG A 68 -18.22 4.35 18.22
N PHE A 69 -17.06 4.80 17.76
CA PHE A 69 -16.65 6.20 17.81
C PHE A 69 -16.25 6.70 16.44
N ASP A 70 -16.71 7.89 16.05
CA ASP A 70 -16.12 8.56 14.88
C ASP A 70 -14.74 9.12 15.24
N TYR A 71 -14.62 9.79 16.38
CA TYR A 71 -13.38 10.43 16.82
C TYR A 71 -13.09 10.13 18.29
N ILE A 72 -11.88 9.64 18.57
CA ILE A 72 -11.30 9.61 19.90
C ILE A 72 -10.08 10.53 19.89
N LEU A 73 -10.07 11.51 20.80
CA LEU A 73 -8.98 12.48 20.94
C LEU A 73 -8.39 12.41 22.34
N ILE A 74 -7.08 12.22 22.44
CA ILE A 74 -6.30 12.36 23.66
C ILE A 74 -5.23 13.41 23.37
N GLU A 75 -5.37 14.60 23.93
CA GLU A 75 -4.48 15.73 23.66
C GLU A 75 -3.98 16.35 24.97
N ASP A 76 -2.70 16.72 25.01
CA ASP A 76 -2.06 17.37 26.17
C ASP A 76 -2.36 16.65 27.50
N SER A 77 -2.45 15.31 27.45
CA SER A 77 -2.96 14.51 28.55
C SER A 77 -1.94 13.48 29.02
N ARG A 78 -2.06 13.08 30.28
CA ARG A 78 -1.28 12.00 30.88
C ARG A 78 -2.19 10.83 31.21
N ILE A 79 -1.87 9.63 30.73
CA ILE A 79 -2.58 8.39 31.03
C ILE A 79 -1.61 7.42 31.69
N ALA A 80 -1.84 7.09 32.97
CA ALA A 80 -0.92 6.25 33.73
C ALA A 80 -0.93 4.78 33.25
N SER A 81 -2.07 4.25 32.80
CA SER A 81 -2.07 2.91 32.18
C SER A 81 -3.32 2.66 31.35
N ILE A 82 -3.12 2.02 30.19
CA ILE A 82 -4.17 1.48 29.33
C ILE A 82 -4.15 -0.06 29.45
N ASP A 83 -5.20 -0.61 30.04
CA ASP A 83 -5.29 -2.04 30.34
C ASP A 83 -5.60 -2.89 29.08
N GLU A 84 -5.52 -4.21 29.25
CA GLU A 84 -5.84 -5.19 28.19
C GLU A 84 -7.30 -5.05 27.71
N GLY A 85 -7.54 -5.21 26.40
CA GLY A 85 -8.89 -5.22 25.84
C GLY A 85 -9.71 -3.94 26.05
N LEU A 86 -9.07 -2.78 26.28
CA LEU A 86 -9.76 -1.50 26.49
C LEU A 86 -10.83 -1.23 25.41
N PHE A 87 -10.46 -1.47 24.15
CA PHE A 87 -11.26 -1.23 22.94
C PHE A 87 -11.76 -2.51 22.27
N GLN A 88 -11.92 -3.61 23.03
CA GLN A 88 -12.26 -4.91 22.44
C GLN A 88 -13.54 -4.85 21.57
N ASN A 89 -13.49 -5.41 20.35
CA ASN A 89 -14.59 -5.41 19.38
C ASN A 89 -15.16 -4.00 19.04
N SER A 90 -14.42 -2.93 19.27
CA SER A 90 -14.87 -1.57 18.95
C SER A 90 -14.63 -1.21 17.48
N GLN A 91 -15.32 -0.17 17.01
CA GLN A 91 -15.06 0.46 15.72
C GLN A 91 -14.75 1.94 15.93
N VAL A 92 -13.59 2.38 15.48
CA VAL A 92 -13.14 3.77 15.64
C VAL A 92 -12.71 4.34 14.29
N LYS A 93 -13.36 5.42 13.82
CA LYS A 93 -12.94 6.03 12.54
C LYS A 93 -11.59 6.76 12.67
N SER A 94 -11.37 7.48 13.76
CA SER A 94 -10.12 8.20 14.01
C SER A 94 -9.77 8.20 15.49
N LEU A 95 -8.61 7.65 15.85
CA LEU A 95 -8.01 7.77 17.18
C LEU A 95 -6.73 8.60 17.07
N LEU A 96 -6.74 9.79 17.67
CA LEU A 96 -5.60 10.71 17.71
C LEU A 96 -5.10 10.87 19.15
N ILE A 97 -3.83 10.56 19.36
CA ILE A 97 -3.09 10.84 20.59
C ILE A 97 -2.02 11.87 20.24
N LYS A 98 -2.05 13.04 20.88
CA LYS A 98 -1.17 14.17 20.55
C LYS A 98 -0.61 14.82 21.80
N THR A 99 0.68 15.14 21.80
CA THR A 99 1.35 15.85 22.90
C THR A 99 1.05 15.22 24.27
N SER A 100 1.00 13.89 24.33
CA SER A 100 0.51 13.17 25.50
C SER A 100 1.55 12.18 26.04
N GLU A 101 1.43 11.84 27.32
CA GLU A 101 2.25 10.80 27.97
C GLU A 101 1.35 9.60 28.29
N ILE A 102 1.70 8.42 27.78
CA ILE A 102 1.05 7.16 28.12
C ILE A 102 2.10 6.28 28.79
N THR A 103 2.02 6.09 30.11
CA THR A 103 3.07 5.36 30.81
C THR A 103 3.13 3.89 30.39
N GLN A 104 2.00 3.24 30.11
CA GLN A 104 1.96 1.84 29.67
C GLN A 104 0.75 1.53 28.76
N VAL A 105 1.03 0.85 27.64
CA VAL A 105 0.05 0.20 26.77
C VAL A 105 0.21 -1.32 26.91
N LEU A 106 -0.79 -1.98 27.50
CA LEU A 106 -0.78 -3.42 27.75
C LEU A 106 -1.07 -4.26 26.48
N PRO A 107 -0.84 -5.58 26.52
CA PRO A 107 -1.20 -6.48 25.43
C PRO A 107 -2.68 -6.37 25.05
N MET A 108 -2.98 -6.56 23.76
CA MET A 108 -4.35 -6.74 23.27
C MET A 108 -5.31 -5.58 23.57
N THR A 109 -4.82 -4.37 23.78
CA THR A 109 -5.64 -3.16 24.02
C THR A 109 -6.75 -2.99 22.98
N PHE A 110 -6.46 -3.32 21.73
CA PHE A 110 -7.34 -3.13 20.56
C PHE A 110 -7.89 -4.44 19.99
N GLN A 111 -7.91 -5.54 20.77
CA GLN A 111 -8.27 -6.86 20.26
C GLN A 111 -9.60 -6.89 19.49
N ARG A 112 -9.58 -7.44 18.27
CA ARG A 112 -10.75 -7.56 17.36
C ARG A 112 -11.43 -6.22 17.05
N SER A 113 -10.74 -5.10 17.26
CA SER A 113 -11.26 -3.79 16.89
C SER A 113 -10.86 -3.41 15.47
N PHE A 114 -11.62 -2.49 14.91
CA PHE A 114 -11.35 -1.87 13.63
C PHE A 114 -11.08 -0.37 13.83
N VAL A 115 -9.91 0.09 13.43
CA VAL A 115 -9.51 1.50 13.51
C VAL A 115 -9.14 2.00 12.12
N ASP A 116 -9.90 2.95 11.58
CA ASP A 116 -9.64 3.50 10.24
C ASP A 116 -8.37 4.35 10.19
N SER A 117 -8.11 5.14 11.24
CA SER A 117 -6.87 5.91 11.40
C SER A 117 -6.46 5.98 12.87
N LEU A 118 -5.27 5.48 13.18
CA LEU A 118 -4.61 5.63 14.48
C LEU A 118 -3.38 6.51 14.30
N LYS A 119 -3.34 7.67 14.96
CA LYS A 119 -2.21 8.59 14.92
C LYS A 119 -1.72 8.89 16.33
N ILE A 120 -0.42 8.74 16.56
CA ILE A 120 0.26 9.13 17.78
C ILE A 120 1.35 10.13 17.40
N VAL A 121 1.24 11.36 17.90
CA VAL A 121 2.06 12.49 17.46
C VAL A 121 2.64 13.20 18.68
N LEU A 122 3.93 13.56 18.65
CA LEU A 122 4.58 14.36 19.70
C LEU A 122 4.38 13.79 21.12
N SER A 123 4.34 12.47 21.25
CA SER A 123 3.93 11.81 22.49
C SER A 123 5.04 10.95 23.07
N GLU A 124 4.90 10.60 24.34
CA GLU A 124 5.78 9.67 25.03
C GLU A 124 5.00 8.43 25.46
N ILE A 125 5.54 7.25 25.13
CA ILE A 125 5.01 5.96 25.56
C ILE A 125 6.05 5.29 26.47
N GLY A 126 5.75 5.16 27.75
CA GLY A 126 6.68 4.57 28.73
C GLY A 126 6.96 3.09 28.48
N SER A 127 5.95 2.30 28.12
CA SER A 127 6.13 0.96 27.60
C SER A 127 5.04 0.51 26.64
N LEU A 128 5.43 -0.11 25.53
CA LEU A 128 4.58 -0.79 24.58
C LEU A 128 4.78 -2.30 24.73
N ASP A 129 3.81 -2.98 25.34
CA ASP A 129 3.94 -4.39 25.67
C ASP A 129 3.81 -5.29 24.43
N ILE A 130 4.28 -6.53 24.58
CA ILE A 130 4.16 -7.57 23.56
C ILE A 130 2.70 -7.71 23.13
N HIS A 131 2.45 -7.79 21.83
CA HIS A 131 1.09 -7.97 21.29
C HIS A 131 0.09 -6.85 21.62
N ALA A 132 0.55 -5.63 21.93
CA ALA A 132 -0.32 -4.48 22.22
C ALA A 132 -1.44 -4.27 21.17
N LEU A 133 -1.13 -4.48 19.89
CA LEU A 133 -2.06 -4.31 18.77
C LEU A 133 -2.64 -5.63 18.24
N ARG A 134 -2.36 -6.78 18.87
CA ARG A 134 -2.72 -8.10 18.33
C ARG A 134 -4.20 -8.24 18.02
N GLY A 135 -4.51 -8.75 16.82
CA GLY A 135 -5.86 -9.01 16.36
C GLY A 135 -6.65 -7.74 16.02
N THR A 136 -5.96 -6.61 15.85
CA THR A 136 -6.55 -5.34 15.43
C THR A 136 -6.44 -5.19 13.92
N ARG A 137 -7.47 -4.60 13.32
CA ARG A 137 -7.43 -4.12 11.94
C ARG A 137 -7.26 -2.61 11.95
N ILE A 138 -6.11 -2.12 11.48
CA ILE A 138 -5.81 -0.69 11.44
C ILE A 138 -5.54 -0.26 10.00
N ARG A 139 -6.47 0.45 9.36
CA ARG A 139 -6.28 0.83 7.95
C ARG A 139 -5.05 1.73 7.78
N ALA A 140 -4.89 2.75 8.63
CA ALA A 140 -3.71 3.61 8.64
C ALA A 140 -3.18 3.87 10.06
N LEU A 141 -1.92 3.50 10.30
CA LEU A 141 -1.20 3.73 11.55
C LEU A 141 -0.08 4.76 11.32
N THR A 142 -0.03 5.80 12.13
CA THR A 142 1.04 6.82 12.11
C THR A 142 1.61 7.02 13.51
N LEU A 143 2.93 6.88 13.63
CA LEU A 143 3.72 7.33 14.77
C LEU A 143 4.61 8.47 14.27
N GLU A 144 4.46 9.67 14.82
CA GLU A 144 5.23 10.84 14.41
C GLU A 144 5.83 11.50 15.65
N ARG A 145 7.14 11.80 15.61
CA ARG A 145 7.84 12.50 16.70
C ARG A 145 7.51 11.90 18.08
N THR A 146 7.43 10.58 18.13
CA THR A 146 6.98 9.83 19.32
C THR A 146 8.14 9.04 19.88
N ASN A 147 8.33 9.14 21.21
CA ASN A 147 9.33 8.36 21.92
C ASN A 147 8.67 7.17 22.62
N VAL A 148 9.15 5.96 22.34
CA VAL A 148 8.71 4.73 23.03
C VAL A 148 9.88 4.20 23.84
N ASN A 149 9.85 4.42 25.15
CA ASN A 149 10.97 4.14 26.05
C ASN A 149 11.27 2.65 26.19
N ARG A 150 10.25 1.80 26.12
CA ARG A 150 10.39 0.34 26.22
C ARG A 150 9.40 -0.38 25.32
N VAL A 151 9.88 -0.90 24.19
CA VAL A 151 9.12 -1.91 23.43
C VAL A 151 9.46 -3.29 24.01
N LYS A 152 8.46 -4.14 24.26
CA LYS A 152 8.65 -5.53 24.77
C LYS A 152 8.50 -6.63 23.69
N GLY A 153 8.88 -6.34 22.45
CA GLY A 153 8.87 -7.30 21.34
C GLY A 153 7.56 -7.36 20.54
N LYS A 154 7.68 -7.54 19.22
CA LYS A 154 6.61 -7.94 18.28
C LYS A 154 5.24 -7.22 18.43
N PRO A 155 5.19 -5.87 18.45
CA PRO A 155 3.94 -5.13 18.59
C PRO A 155 2.96 -5.35 17.43
N PHE A 156 3.47 -5.69 16.23
CA PHE A 156 2.66 -5.88 15.01
C PHE A 156 2.28 -7.33 14.71
N LEU A 157 2.60 -8.28 15.59
CA LEU A 157 2.27 -9.68 15.34
C LEU A 157 0.74 -9.87 15.29
N PHE A 158 0.24 -10.35 14.14
CA PHE A 158 -1.19 -10.48 13.84
C PHE A 158 -1.96 -9.16 13.81
N VAL A 159 -1.29 -8.07 13.43
CA VAL A 159 -1.95 -6.81 13.05
C VAL A 159 -2.17 -6.83 11.54
N GLU A 160 -3.40 -6.54 11.13
CA GLU A 160 -3.69 -6.24 9.73
C GLU A 160 -3.64 -4.72 9.57
N THR A 161 -2.68 -4.23 8.78
CA THR A 161 -2.59 -2.80 8.45
C THR A 161 -2.30 -2.57 6.99
N ASN A 162 -2.93 -1.57 6.38
CA ASN A 162 -2.64 -1.24 4.97
C ASN A 162 -1.46 -0.28 4.89
N THR A 163 -1.40 0.70 5.80
CA THR A 163 -0.41 1.77 5.78
C THR A 163 0.17 1.98 7.17
N LEU A 164 1.50 1.90 7.29
CA LEU A 164 2.26 2.21 8.49
C LEU A 164 3.27 3.32 8.22
N HIS A 165 3.16 4.43 8.93
CA HIS A 165 4.11 5.54 8.90
C HIS A 165 4.76 5.70 10.28
N ILE A 166 6.09 5.72 10.32
CA ILE A 166 6.90 5.98 11.50
C ILE A 166 7.90 7.07 11.13
N VAL A 167 7.79 8.25 11.74
CA VAL A 167 8.56 9.44 11.34
C VAL A 167 9.12 10.13 12.58
N ASP A 168 10.42 10.42 12.57
CA ASP A 168 11.12 11.15 13.64
C ASP A 168 10.92 10.51 15.04
N CYS A 169 10.79 9.19 15.11
CA CYS A 169 10.53 8.46 16.35
C CYS A 169 11.81 7.97 17.01
N LYS A 170 11.73 7.65 18.31
CA LYS A 170 12.77 6.92 19.06
C LYS A 170 12.14 5.67 19.66
N LEU A 171 12.62 4.51 19.25
CA LEU A 171 12.03 3.21 19.60
C LEU A 171 13.08 2.36 20.32
N HIS A 172 12.96 2.32 21.65
CA HIS A 172 13.95 1.72 22.52
C HIS A 172 13.61 0.28 22.95
N SER A 173 14.62 -0.40 23.50
CA SER A 173 14.64 -1.77 24.06
C SER A 173 14.64 -2.92 23.05
N THR A 174 13.62 -3.06 22.19
CA THR A 174 13.50 -4.23 21.29
C THR A 174 14.37 -4.11 20.04
N PRO A 175 15.10 -5.16 19.62
CA PRO A 175 15.80 -5.19 18.34
C PRO A 175 14.86 -4.91 17.16
N ALA A 176 15.30 -4.13 16.18
CA ALA A 176 14.45 -3.72 15.07
C ALA A 176 13.77 -4.88 14.33
N ARG A 177 14.45 -6.02 14.13
CA ARG A 177 13.84 -7.21 13.51
C ARG A 177 12.63 -7.72 14.27
N GLU A 178 12.69 -7.74 15.59
CA GLU A 178 11.56 -8.14 16.43
C GLU A 178 10.44 -7.10 16.41
N PHE A 179 10.78 -5.82 16.33
CA PHE A 179 9.80 -4.74 16.21
C PHE A 179 8.91 -4.91 14.99
N PHE A 180 9.50 -5.20 13.82
CA PHE A 180 8.74 -5.38 12.57
C PHE A 180 8.27 -6.83 12.31
N SER A 181 8.48 -7.73 13.26
CA SER A 181 8.09 -9.14 13.11
C SER A 181 6.58 -9.29 12.89
N GLY A 182 6.21 -10.00 11.83
CA GLY A 182 4.81 -10.25 11.46
C GLY A 182 4.08 -9.06 10.83
N LEU A 183 4.80 -7.99 10.46
CA LEU A 183 4.22 -6.87 9.74
C LEU A 183 3.79 -7.28 8.32
N THR A 184 2.54 -6.98 7.96
CA THR A 184 1.95 -7.30 6.64
C THR A 184 1.50 -6.05 5.88
N ALA A 185 2.10 -4.89 6.17
CA ALA A 185 1.71 -3.61 5.60
C ALA A 185 1.93 -3.53 4.08
N THR A 186 0.93 -3.05 3.34
CA THR A 186 1.07 -2.75 1.91
C THR A 186 1.98 -1.54 1.68
N ARG A 187 1.84 -0.51 2.51
CA ARG A 187 2.65 0.71 2.49
C ARG A 187 3.35 0.88 3.83
N LEU A 188 4.67 1.03 3.80
CA LEU A 188 5.49 1.22 4.97
C LEU A 188 6.40 2.42 4.74
N SER A 189 6.47 3.34 5.69
CA SER A 189 7.42 4.45 5.65
C SER A 189 8.05 4.59 7.02
N VAL A 190 9.37 4.48 7.08
CA VAL A 190 10.16 4.62 8.31
C VAL A 190 11.23 5.66 8.04
N ILE A 191 11.04 6.86 8.57
CA ILE A 191 11.87 8.04 8.26
C ILE A 191 12.46 8.61 9.55
N ASN A 192 13.75 8.93 9.55
CA ASN A 192 14.45 9.62 10.64
C ASN A 192 14.21 8.99 12.01
N THR A 193 14.02 7.67 12.05
CA THR A 193 13.66 6.96 13.27
C THR A 193 14.86 6.21 13.83
N THR A 194 15.06 6.32 15.14
CA THR A 194 16.11 5.58 15.86
C THR A 194 15.54 4.28 16.41
N PHE A 195 16.22 3.17 16.11
CA PHE A 195 15.90 1.83 16.63
C PHE A 195 17.04 1.27 17.47
N ASN A 196 16.72 0.39 18.40
CA ASN A 196 17.73 -0.53 18.93
C ASN A 196 18.07 -1.59 17.88
N CYS A 197 19.34 -1.67 17.51
CA CYS A 197 19.83 -2.61 16.50
C CYS A 197 20.70 -3.68 17.14
N ASP A 198 20.60 -4.91 16.64
CA ASP A 198 21.54 -5.98 16.94
C ASP A 198 22.77 -5.80 16.04
N PRO A 199 23.99 -5.64 16.61
CA PRO A 199 25.23 -5.50 15.83
C PRO A 199 25.46 -6.61 14.80
N ASN A 200 24.94 -7.80 15.05
CA ASN A 200 25.14 -8.98 14.19
C ASN A 200 24.04 -9.16 13.13
N ASP A 201 22.93 -8.42 13.22
CA ASP A 201 21.81 -8.53 12.27
C ASP A 201 22.05 -7.69 11.01
N CYS A 202 23.00 -8.16 10.20
CA CYS A 202 23.45 -7.48 8.99
C CYS A 202 22.32 -7.08 8.04
N GLU A 203 21.34 -7.97 7.87
CA GLU A 203 20.22 -7.77 6.94
C GLU A 203 19.27 -6.66 7.39
N MET A 204 18.92 -6.61 8.67
CA MET A 204 18.01 -5.61 9.22
C MET A 204 18.70 -4.24 9.30
N ASN A 205 19.96 -4.22 9.72
CA ASN A 205 20.75 -3.00 9.76
C ASN A 205 20.98 -2.44 8.35
N ALA A 206 21.24 -3.29 7.35
CA ALA A 206 21.33 -2.88 5.95
C ALA A 206 20.03 -2.20 5.49
N LEU A 207 18.86 -2.76 5.82
CA LEU A 207 17.58 -2.17 5.47
C LEU A 207 17.38 -0.77 6.07
N LEU A 208 17.74 -0.61 7.35
CA LEU A 208 17.54 0.65 8.07
C LEU A 208 18.54 1.73 7.64
N LEU A 209 19.82 1.36 7.53
CA LEU A 209 20.94 2.29 7.37
C LEU A 209 21.33 2.52 5.90
N LYS A 210 21.13 1.51 5.04
CA LYS A 210 21.48 1.52 3.62
C LYS A 210 20.29 1.05 2.76
N PRO A 211 19.16 1.76 2.82
CA PRO A 211 17.93 1.34 2.15
C PRO A 211 18.09 1.31 0.62
N SER A 212 17.22 0.54 -0.03
CA SER A 212 17.18 0.47 -1.50
C SER A 212 16.91 1.86 -2.10
N ARG A 213 17.49 2.10 -3.28
CA ARG A 213 17.32 3.36 -4.03
C ARG A 213 16.02 3.39 -4.84
N HIS A 214 15.33 2.27 -4.95
CA HIS A 214 14.11 2.15 -5.74
C HIS A 214 12.94 2.88 -5.05
N ASP A 215 12.02 3.44 -5.84
CA ASP A 215 10.78 4.04 -5.31
C ASP A 215 9.75 2.96 -4.96
N LEU A 216 9.99 2.30 -3.82
CA LEU A 216 9.13 1.23 -3.30
C LEU A 216 7.99 1.80 -2.44
N LEU A 217 6.91 1.03 -2.27
CA LEU A 217 5.89 1.33 -1.26
C LEU A 217 6.41 1.18 0.18
N TRP A 218 7.53 0.50 0.35
CA TRP A 218 8.28 0.39 1.60
C TRP A 218 9.49 1.33 1.54
N LYS A 219 9.40 2.46 2.25
CA LYS A 219 10.41 3.52 2.26
C LYS A 219 11.13 3.55 3.60
N PHE A 220 12.45 3.57 3.55
CA PHE A 220 13.32 3.73 4.69
C PHE A 220 14.28 4.86 4.38
N HIS A 221 14.40 5.85 5.27
CA HIS A 221 15.26 7.01 5.02
C HIS A 221 15.73 7.64 6.33
N GLY A 222 17.02 8.02 6.42
CA GLY A 222 17.56 8.76 7.57
C GLY A 222 17.47 8.05 8.92
N ASN A 223 17.21 6.74 8.93
CA ASN A 223 17.09 5.99 10.19
C ASN A 223 18.46 5.76 10.82
N SER A 224 18.47 5.55 12.13
CA SER A 224 19.69 5.33 12.90
C SER A 224 19.55 4.19 13.90
N CYS A 225 20.70 3.64 14.30
CA CYS A 225 20.78 2.57 15.29
C CYS A 225 21.32 3.11 16.61
N SER A 226 20.56 2.97 17.69
CA SER A 226 21.06 3.11 19.05
C SER A 226 21.58 1.77 19.56
N ARG A 227 22.66 1.81 20.35
CA ARG A 227 23.17 0.62 21.05
C ARG A 227 22.25 0.27 22.22
N SER A 228 22.04 -1.02 22.43
CA SER A 228 21.56 -1.50 23.73
C SER A 228 22.59 -1.10 24.78
N THR A 229 22.15 -0.58 25.91
CA THR A 229 22.98 -0.01 27.01
C THR A 229 23.86 -1.03 27.74
N THR A 230 24.09 -2.22 27.16
CA THR A 230 25.07 -3.17 27.66
C THR A 230 26.49 -2.62 27.45
N PRO A 231 27.29 -2.49 28.53
CA PRO A 231 28.63 -1.91 28.45
C PRO A 231 29.56 -2.90 27.74
N ALA A 232 29.81 -2.69 26.45
CA ALA A 232 30.85 -3.40 25.72
C ALA A 232 31.99 -2.45 25.39
N THR A 233 33.14 -2.77 25.99
CA THR A 233 34.48 -2.41 25.57
C THR A 233 34.64 -2.64 24.07
N ASN A 234 35.08 -1.61 23.34
CA ASN A 234 35.28 -1.55 21.88
C ASN A 234 34.07 -1.06 21.08
N LYS A 235 34.30 -0.04 20.24
CA LYS A 235 33.32 0.50 19.30
C LYS A 235 33.07 -0.51 18.17
N GLU A 236 32.33 -1.58 18.43
CA GLU A 236 31.89 -2.48 17.36
C GLU A 236 30.97 -1.72 16.39
N LEU A 237 31.33 -1.76 15.11
CA LEU A 237 30.54 -1.24 14.00
C LEU A 237 29.34 -2.19 13.79
N PHE A 238 28.16 -1.64 13.53
CA PHE A 238 27.00 -2.46 13.15
C PHE A 238 27.29 -3.14 11.81
N CYS A 239 27.10 -4.45 11.73
CA CYS A 239 27.11 -5.12 10.43
C CYS A 239 25.96 -4.56 9.58
N ASP A 240 26.24 -4.16 8.35
CA ASP A 240 25.25 -3.58 7.43
C ASP A 240 25.37 -4.14 5.99
N GLN A 241 26.05 -5.29 5.86
CA GLN A 241 26.21 -5.97 4.58
C GLN A 241 25.06 -6.96 4.37
N PRO A 242 24.20 -6.76 3.35
CA PRO A 242 23.11 -7.69 3.08
C PRO A 242 23.64 -9.05 2.61
N THR A 243 22.94 -10.12 2.94
CA THR A 243 23.24 -11.47 2.44
C THR A 243 23.06 -11.51 0.93
N VAL A 244 24.01 -12.09 0.20
CA VAL A 244 23.93 -12.29 -1.25
C VAL A 244 23.56 -13.74 -1.54
N LEU A 245 22.56 -13.94 -2.40
CA LEU A 245 22.05 -15.24 -2.82
C LEU A 245 22.12 -15.34 -4.34
N HIS A 246 22.53 -16.48 -4.87
CA HIS A 246 22.53 -16.77 -6.29
C HIS A 246 21.58 -17.93 -6.57
N GLN A 247 20.49 -17.68 -7.29
CA GLN A 247 19.46 -18.68 -7.54
C GLN A 247 18.68 -18.34 -8.80
N SER A 248 18.34 -19.36 -9.61
CA SER A 248 17.45 -19.20 -10.77
C SER A 248 17.91 -18.15 -11.79
N GLY A 249 19.23 -18.00 -11.99
CA GLY A 249 19.80 -16.98 -12.88
C GLY A 249 19.81 -15.56 -12.30
N LEU A 250 19.46 -15.39 -11.02
CA LEU A 250 19.43 -14.11 -10.31
C LEU A 250 20.51 -14.06 -9.24
N THR A 251 21.08 -12.87 -9.07
CA THR A 251 21.88 -12.48 -7.91
C THR A 251 21.06 -11.53 -7.07
N CYS A 252 20.66 -11.96 -5.88
CA CYS A 252 19.78 -11.24 -4.98
C CYS A 252 20.52 -10.78 -3.73
N ARG A 253 20.39 -9.50 -3.39
CA ARG A 253 20.82 -8.91 -2.12
C ARG A 253 19.62 -8.85 -1.18
N ARG A 254 19.68 -9.56 -0.05
CA ARG A 254 18.59 -9.62 0.92
C ARG A 254 18.83 -8.68 2.09
N SER A 255 17.90 -7.76 2.29
CA SER A 255 17.81 -6.83 3.42
C SER A 255 16.53 -7.11 4.19
N TRP A 256 16.58 -8.15 5.02
CA TRP A 256 15.48 -8.69 5.82
C TRP A 256 14.29 -9.14 4.95
N ALA A 257 13.23 -8.34 4.87
CA ALA A 257 12.01 -8.66 4.14
C ALA A 257 12.04 -8.17 2.67
N ILE A 258 13.12 -7.49 2.26
CA ILE A 258 13.33 -7.00 0.90
C ILE A 258 14.45 -7.80 0.23
N ALA A 259 14.20 -8.32 -0.97
CA ALA A 259 15.21 -8.88 -1.84
C ALA A 259 15.34 -8.02 -3.11
N ASP A 260 16.54 -7.51 -3.36
CA ASP A 260 16.88 -6.73 -4.56
C ASP A 260 17.74 -7.60 -5.48
N CYS A 261 17.17 -8.02 -6.60
CA CYS A 261 17.71 -9.03 -7.50
C CYS A 261 18.03 -8.44 -8.87
N VAL A 262 19.15 -8.89 -9.44
CA VAL A 262 19.54 -8.61 -10.83
C VAL A 262 19.86 -9.91 -11.54
N CYS A 263 19.64 -9.96 -12.86
CA CYS A 263 20.03 -11.12 -13.65
C CYS A 263 21.56 -11.27 -13.70
N ALA A 264 22.03 -12.51 -13.47
CA ALA A 264 23.44 -12.86 -13.55
C ALA A 264 23.78 -13.26 -15.00
N GLY A 265 24.41 -12.34 -15.75
CA GLY A 265 24.81 -12.58 -17.14
C GLY A 265 23.65 -12.50 -18.15
N SER A 266 23.91 -12.90 -19.40
CA SER A 266 22.95 -12.86 -20.53
C SER A 266 22.02 -14.07 -20.58
N SER A 267 21.59 -14.58 -19.42
CA SER A 267 20.82 -15.82 -19.33
C SER A 267 19.39 -15.57 -18.87
N SER A 268 18.47 -16.44 -19.30
CA SER A 268 17.09 -16.45 -18.85
C SER A 268 17.03 -16.70 -17.34
N ALA A 269 16.32 -15.84 -16.61
CA ALA A 269 16.08 -16.01 -15.18
C ALA A 269 14.66 -16.47 -14.89
N SER A 270 14.45 -17.02 -13.71
CA SER A 270 13.09 -17.30 -13.20
C SER A 270 12.91 -16.75 -11.79
N LEU A 271 11.67 -16.37 -11.47
CA LEU A 271 11.30 -15.86 -10.16
C LEU A 271 11.63 -16.93 -9.08
N PRO A 272 12.58 -16.67 -8.16
CA PRO A 272 13.00 -17.66 -7.18
C PRO A 272 12.01 -17.71 -6.02
N ASP A 273 11.97 -18.84 -5.32
CA ASP A 273 11.22 -18.95 -4.07
C ASP A 273 12.02 -18.33 -2.93
N LEU A 274 11.85 -17.01 -2.75
CA LEU A 274 12.51 -16.25 -1.70
C LEU A 274 11.57 -16.03 -0.52
N ASN A 275 12.10 -16.24 0.68
CA ASN A 275 11.43 -15.81 1.91
C ASN A 275 11.58 -14.30 2.11
N ALA A 276 10.96 -13.53 1.22
CA ALA A 276 10.96 -12.07 1.21
C ALA A 276 9.55 -11.54 0.90
N SER A 277 9.11 -10.55 1.66
CA SER A 277 7.80 -9.91 1.47
C SER A 277 7.79 -8.98 0.25
N VAL A 278 8.92 -8.31 -0.01
CA VAL A 278 9.13 -7.43 -1.16
C VAL A 278 10.25 -7.99 -2.02
N VAL A 279 9.97 -8.23 -3.29
CA VAL A 279 10.98 -8.67 -4.25
C VAL A 279 11.08 -7.62 -5.35
N VAL A 280 12.29 -7.18 -5.62
CA VAL A 280 12.63 -6.29 -6.72
C VAL A 280 13.52 -7.07 -7.69
N ILE A 281 13.15 -7.10 -8.97
CA ILE A 281 13.95 -7.74 -10.01
C ILE A 281 14.22 -6.72 -11.10
N GLY A 282 15.50 -6.53 -11.43
CA GLY A 282 15.96 -5.61 -12.44
C GLY A 282 16.88 -6.26 -13.48
N ASP A 283 17.01 -5.59 -14.61
CA ASP A 283 18.12 -5.75 -15.56
C ASP A 283 18.24 -7.16 -16.12
N CYS A 284 17.11 -7.70 -16.55
CA CYS A 284 17.02 -9.04 -17.14
C CYS A 284 16.71 -8.96 -18.62
N GLU A 285 17.44 -9.73 -19.42
CA GLU A 285 17.08 -9.93 -20.83
C GLU A 285 15.78 -10.72 -20.94
N HIS A 286 15.66 -11.79 -20.14
CA HIS A 286 14.47 -12.63 -20.10
C HIS A 286 14.16 -13.11 -18.68
N LEU A 287 12.91 -12.98 -18.24
CA LEU A 287 12.43 -13.39 -16.93
C LEU A 287 11.14 -14.23 -17.06
N THR A 288 11.15 -15.45 -16.56
CA THR A 288 9.94 -16.27 -16.45
C THR A 288 9.39 -16.22 -15.02
N MET A 289 8.18 -15.72 -14.86
CA MET A 289 7.46 -15.74 -13.59
C MET A 289 6.62 -17.01 -13.47
N ARG A 290 7.19 -18.01 -12.81
CA ARG A 290 6.53 -19.27 -12.49
C ARG A 290 6.82 -19.63 -11.04
N SER A 291 6.07 -19.07 -10.10
CA SER A 291 6.23 -19.39 -8.69
C SER A 291 5.05 -20.20 -8.16
N VAL A 292 5.37 -21.26 -7.40
CA VAL A 292 4.39 -22.19 -6.82
C VAL A 292 4.29 -22.04 -5.29
N GLY A 293 5.12 -21.20 -4.66
CA GLY A 293 5.20 -21.11 -3.19
C GLY A 293 5.63 -19.76 -2.60
N ALA A 294 5.96 -18.76 -3.42
CA ALA A 294 6.54 -17.53 -2.90
C ALA A 294 5.58 -16.77 -1.97
N THR A 295 6.12 -16.34 -0.81
CA THR A 295 5.45 -15.48 0.18
C THR A 295 5.51 -14.00 -0.18
N THR A 296 5.84 -13.68 -1.44
CA THR A 296 6.01 -12.33 -1.93
C THR A 296 4.67 -11.59 -1.98
N HIS A 297 4.57 -10.54 -1.17
CA HIS A 297 3.41 -9.66 -1.10
C HIS A 297 3.50 -8.51 -2.09
N ALA A 298 4.71 -8.05 -2.41
CA ALA A 298 4.95 -6.99 -3.39
C ALA A 298 6.08 -7.37 -4.34
N LEU A 299 5.82 -7.30 -5.65
CA LEU A 299 6.78 -7.58 -6.70
C LEU A 299 6.98 -6.34 -7.58
N TYR A 300 8.23 -5.97 -7.76
CA TYR A 300 8.64 -4.84 -8.60
C TYR A 300 9.58 -5.33 -9.69
N LEU A 301 9.26 -5.05 -10.94
CA LEU A 301 10.04 -5.45 -12.11
C LEU A 301 10.54 -4.21 -12.84
N PHE A 302 11.84 -4.15 -13.13
CA PHE A 302 12.48 -3.02 -13.79
C PHE A 302 13.31 -3.47 -14.99
N ARG A 303 13.13 -2.83 -16.14
CA ARG A 303 14.01 -3.01 -17.31
C ARG A 303 14.13 -4.48 -17.73
N ILE A 304 13.00 -5.17 -17.89
CA ILE A 304 12.97 -6.58 -18.30
C ILE A 304 12.70 -6.67 -19.81
N GLY A 305 13.68 -7.18 -20.57
CA GLY A 305 13.64 -7.29 -22.02
C GLY A 305 12.49 -8.16 -22.53
N GLY A 306 12.22 -9.29 -21.88
CA GLY A 306 11.04 -10.12 -22.07
C GLY A 306 10.63 -10.79 -20.76
N CYS A 307 9.37 -10.65 -20.37
CA CYS A 307 8.85 -11.16 -19.11
C CYS A 307 7.63 -12.04 -19.35
N ASP A 308 7.80 -13.35 -19.19
CA ASP A 308 6.72 -14.34 -19.30
C ASP A 308 6.02 -14.51 -17.96
N VAL A 309 4.82 -13.97 -17.85
CA VAL A 309 3.95 -14.16 -16.69
C VAL A 309 3.18 -15.45 -16.88
N VAL A 310 3.77 -16.56 -16.42
CA VAL A 310 3.16 -17.90 -16.51
C VAL A 310 2.25 -18.17 -15.33
N ARG A 311 2.69 -17.80 -14.11
CA ARG A 311 1.90 -17.94 -12.88
C ARG A 311 2.39 -16.96 -11.81
N MET A 312 1.50 -16.07 -11.40
CA MET A 312 1.71 -15.10 -10.32
C MET A 312 1.60 -15.78 -8.94
N PRO A 313 2.44 -15.43 -7.95
CA PRO A 313 2.24 -15.87 -6.58
C PRO A 313 0.88 -15.40 -6.04
N ILE A 314 0.13 -16.30 -5.40
CA ILE A 314 -1.24 -16.03 -4.92
C ILE A 314 -1.26 -14.92 -3.85
N MET A 315 -0.18 -14.80 -3.08
CA MET A 315 -0.05 -13.81 -1.99
C MET A 315 0.32 -12.40 -2.47
N THR A 316 0.61 -12.22 -3.76
CA THR A 316 1.02 -10.92 -4.30
C THR A 316 -0.15 -9.94 -4.31
N LYS A 317 -0.05 -8.89 -3.49
CA LYS A 317 -1.02 -7.78 -3.41
C LYS A 317 -0.57 -6.55 -4.20
N THR A 318 0.72 -6.42 -4.48
CA THR A 318 1.26 -5.31 -5.26
C THR A 318 2.14 -5.84 -6.37
N LEU A 319 1.84 -5.46 -7.60
CA LEU A 319 2.68 -5.70 -8.76
C LEU A 319 2.96 -4.37 -9.44
N LYS A 320 4.24 -4.01 -9.57
CA LYS A 320 4.65 -2.84 -10.36
C LYS A 320 5.69 -3.22 -11.39
N ILE A 321 5.47 -2.80 -12.63
CA ILE A 321 6.31 -3.16 -13.75
C ILE A 321 6.69 -1.90 -14.50
N TYR A 322 8.00 -1.72 -14.71
CA TYR A 322 8.60 -0.52 -15.27
C TYR A 322 9.55 -0.88 -16.41
N HIS A 323 9.38 -0.23 -17.56
CA HIS A 323 10.29 -0.37 -18.71
C HIS A 323 10.48 -1.82 -19.16
N SER A 324 9.39 -2.59 -19.26
CA SER A 324 9.46 -4.03 -19.52
C SER A 324 8.49 -4.49 -20.59
N ASN A 325 8.83 -5.59 -21.28
CA ASN A 325 7.95 -6.24 -22.24
C ASN A 325 7.30 -7.47 -21.60
N LEU A 326 5.97 -7.56 -21.62
CA LEU A 326 5.19 -8.56 -20.91
C LEU A 326 4.48 -9.49 -21.87
N VAL A 327 4.56 -10.79 -21.59
CA VAL A 327 3.73 -11.84 -22.20
C VAL A 327 2.92 -12.46 -21.07
N ILE A 328 1.59 -12.34 -21.14
CA ILE A 328 0.68 -12.85 -20.11
C ILE A 328 0.04 -14.14 -20.63
N HIS A 329 0.42 -15.25 -20.03
CA HIS A 329 -0.03 -16.59 -20.43
C HIS A 329 -1.40 -16.93 -19.83
N SER A 330 -2.01 -18.00 -20.33
CA SER A 330 -3.23 -18.56 -19.78
C SER A 330 -3.07 -18.91 -18.28
N LYS A 331 -4.07 -18.55 -17.48
CA LYS A 331 -4.14 -18.75 -16.02
C LYS A 331 -3.02 -18.08 -15.22
N ALA A 332 -2.33 -17.10 -15.80
CA ALA A 332 -1.27 -16.35 -15.16
C ALA A 332 -1.67 -15.77 -13.80
N PHE A 333 -2.91 -15.31 -13.66
CA PHE A 333 -3.42 -14.64 -12.45
C PHE A 333 -4.52 -15.43 -11.72
N LEU A 334 -4.61 -16.74 -11.92
CA LEU A 334 -5.68 -17.56 -11.34
C LEU A 334 -5.84 -17.38 -9.82
N ASN A 335 -7.04 -16.99 -9.37
CA ASN A 335 -7.41 -16.78 -7.97
C ASN A 335 -6.59 -15.70 -7.23
N ASN A 336 -6.06 -14.71 -7.95
CA ASN A 336 -5.33 -13.61 -7.34
C ASN A 336 -6.25 -12.49 -6.84
N HIS A 337 -5.87 -11.88 -5.71
CA HIS A 337 -6.40 -10.59 -5.27
C HIS A 337 -5.25 -9.58 -5.20
N ILE A 338 -5.20 -8.66 -6.16
CA ILE A 338 -4.14 -7.65 -6.29
C ILE A 338 -4.72 -6.29 -5.91
N SER A 339 -4.25 -5.72 -4.80
CA SER A 339 -4.66 -4.37 -4.40
C SER A 339 -4.14 -3.30 -5.36
N ILE A 340 -2.91 -3.43 -5.85
CA ILE A 340 -2.30 -2.45 -6.76
C ILE A 340 -1.55 -3.16 -7.89
N MET A 341 -1.95 -2.91 -9.13
CA MET A 341 -1.23 -3.31 -10.34
C MET A 341 -0.82 -2.07 -11.12
N ALA A 342 0.47 -1.83 -11.31
CA ALA A 342 0.97 -0.67 -12.03
C ALA A 342 1.88 -1.08 -13.20
N LEU A 343 1.59 -0.56 -14.38
CA LEU A 343 2.39 -0.71 -15.60
C LEU A 343 2.87 0.68 -16.02
N SER A 344 4.17 0.87 -16.15
CA SER A 344 4.75 2.14 -16.61
C SER A 344 5.81 1.90 -17.66
N HIS A 345 5.67 2.58 -18.80
CA HIS A 345 6.57 2.39 -19.95
C HIS A 345 6.71 0.91 -20.34
N ALA A 346 5.61 0.15 -20.22
CA ALA A 346 5.59 -1.28 -20.48
C ALA A 346 4.94 -1.58 -21.84
N ILE A 347 5.39 -2.66 -22.48
CA ILE A 347 4.75 -3.19 -23.69
C ILE A 347 4.10 -4.52 -23.31
N VAL A 348 2.78 -4.58 -23.38
CA VAL A 348 2.03 -5.81 -23.11
C VAL A 348 1.68 -6.44 -24.45
N SER A 349 2.27 -7.60 -24.73
CA SER A 349 1.96 -8.47 -25.87
C SER A 349 0.50 -8.96 -25.82
N PRO A 350 0.00 -9.58 -26.90
CA PRO A 350 -1.36 -10.13 -26.88
C PRO A 350 -1.60 -11.02 -25.67
N VAL A 351 -2.70 -10.78 -24.96
CA VAL A 351 -3.04 -11.51 -23.73
C VAL A 351 -3.80 -12.78 -24.08
N GLU A 352 -3.31 -13.91 -23.59
CA GLU A 352 -3.85 -15.24 -23.87
C GLU A 352 -5.26 -15.46 -23.27
N PRO A 353 -6.02 -16.45 -23.78
CA PRO A 353 -7.28 -16.89 -23.18
C PRO A 353 -7.10 -17.30 -21.71
N GLN A 354 -8.08 -16.97 -20.87
CA GLN A 354 -8.11 -17.28 -19.44
C GLN A 354 -6.89 -16.76 -18.65
N ALA A 355 -6.21 -15.70 -19.11
CA ALA A 355 -5.11 -15.09 -18.37
C ALA A 355 -5.53 -14.63 -16.95
N PHE A 356 -6.75 -14.12 -16.82
CA PHE A 356 -7.36 -13.66 -15.57
C PHE A 356 -8.62 -14.47 -15.25
N VAL A 357 -8.52 -15.43 -14.32
CA VAL A 357 -9.66 -16.25 -13.85
C VAL A 357 -9.86 -16.03 -12.35
N ASN A 358 -11.07 -15.63 -11.95
CA ASN A 358 -11.42 -15.32 -10.57
C ASN A 358 -10.44 -14.32 -9.91
N VAL A 359 -10.13 -13.25 -10.64
CA VAL A 359 -9.18 -12.22 -10.21
C VAL A 359 -9.91 -10.99 -9.72
N THR A 360 -9.46 -10.42 -8.62
CA THR A 360 -9.86 -9.06 -8.21
C THR A 360 -8.65 -8.14 -8.26
N ILE A 361 -8.77 -7.03 -8.98
CA ILE A 361 -7.79 -5.94 -8.96
C ILE A 361 -8.48 -4.66 -8.47
N ASP A 362 -8.03 -4.12 -7.34
CA ASP A 362 -8.65 -2.92 -6.77
C ASP A 362 -8.24 -1.65 -7.51
N GLU A 363 -6.95 -1.49 -7.77
CA GLU A 363 -6.38 -0.35 -8.50
C GLU A 363 -5.42 -0.85 -9.60
N MET A 364 -5.72 -0.49 -10.85
CA MET A 364 -4.84 -0.71 -11.99
C MET A 364 -4.43 0.63 -12.60
N ALA A 365 -3.13 0.91 -12.63
CA ALA A 365 -2.58 2.12 -13.22
C ALA A 365 -1.70 1.76 -14.41
N ILE A 366 -2.02 2.28 -15.59
CA ILE A 366 -1.29 2.06 -16.84
C ILE A 366 -0.82 3.42 -17.35
N SER A 367 0.50 3.61 -17.44
CA SER A 367 1.10 4.90 -17.80
C SER A 367 2.13 4.74 -18.90
N ASN A 368 2.06 5.57 -19.93
CA ASN A 368 3.02 5.60 -21.05
C ASN A 368 3.32 4.22 -21.64
N SER A 369 2.31 3.33 -21.66
CA SER A 369 2.47 1.92 -21.99
C SER A 369 1.76 1.60 -23.30
N SER A 370 2.08 0.45 -23.89
CA SER A 370 1.40 -0.08 -25.08
C SER A 370 0.72 -1.39 -24.71
N LEU A 371 -0.60 -1.47 -24.87
CA LEU A 371 -1.38 -2.68 -24.66
C LEU A 371 -1.79 -3.24 -26.02
N ALA A 372 -1.36 -4.46 -26.33
CA ALA A 372 -1.82 -5.17 -27.53
C ALA A 372 -3.27 -5.69 -27.36
N SER A 373 -3.73 -6.49 -28.31
CA SER A 373 -5.05 -7.11 -28.27
C SER A 373 -5.16 -8.16 -27.15
N TRP A 374 -6.24 -8.09 -26.38
CA TRP A 374 -6.62 -9.10 -25.41
C TRP A 374 -7.58 -10.10 -26.06
N HIS A 375 -7.32 -11.39 -25.91
CA HIS A 375 -8.23 -12.42 -26.38
C HIS A 375 -9.62 -12.27 -25.74
N SER A 376 -10.71 -12.57 -26.45
CA SER A 376 -12.09 -12.39 -25.96
C SER A 376 -12.36 -13.08 -24.63
N GLU A 377 -11.73 -14.24 -24.41
CA GLU A 377 -11.84 -15.05 -23.19
C GLU A 377 -10.69 -14.82 -22.19
N SER A 378 -9.89 -13.76 -22.36
CA SER A 378 -8.75 -13.47 -21.48
C SER A 378 -9.16 -13.16 -20.03
N VAL A 379 -10.40 -12.70 -19.83
CA VAL A 379 -10.95 -12.29 -18.54
C VAL A 379 -12.21 -13.10 -18.23
N GLU A 380 -12.13 -13.95 -17.22
CA GLU A 380 -13.22 -14.83 -16.77
C GLU A 380 -13.48 -14.60 -15.28
N THR A 381 -14.75 -14.39 -14.90
CA THR A 381 -15.19 -14.19 -13.50
C THR A 381 -14.34 -13.21 -12.68
N SER A 382 -13.71 -12.25 -13.36
CA SER A 382 -12.75 -11.33 -12.77
C SER A 382 -13.33 -9.92 -12.71
N ARG A 383 -12.82 -9.11 -11.78
CA ARG A 383 -13.29 -7.76 -11.52
C ARG A 383 -12.13 -6.80 -11.33
N PHE A 384 -12.21 -5.67 -12.03
CA PHE A 384 -11.27 -4.56 -11.91
C PHE A 384 -12.05 -3.35 -11.38
N THR A 385 -11.67 -2.84 -10.21
CA THR A 385 -12.46 -1.76 -9.57
C THR A 385 -12.13 -0.41 -10.19
N ASN A 386 -10.90 0.07 -10.02
CA ASN A 386 -10.46 1.36 -10.53
C ASN A 386 -9.34 1.16 -11.56
N VAL A 387 -9.55 1.60 -12.80
CA VAL A 387 -8.53 1.54 -13.85
C VAL A 387 -8.22 2.95 -14.37
N SER A 388 -6.96 3.37 -14.25
CA SER A 388 -6.46 4.64 -14.76
C SER A 388 -5.44 4.38 -15.87
N ILE A 389 -5.72 4.88 -17.07
CA ILE A 389 -4.84 4.78 -18.23
C ILE A 389 -4.41 6.18 -18.68
N LEU A 390 -3.11 6.43 -18.72
CA LEU A 390 -2.52 7.74 -19.04
C LEU A 390 -1.45 7.59 -20.12
N GLY A 391 -1.46 8.45 -21.14
CA GLY A 391 -0.35 8.55 -22.09
C GLY A 391 -0.10 7.28 -22.91
N SER A 392 -1.08 6.37 -23.04
CA SER A 392 -0.85 4.99 -23.47
C SER A 392 -1.45 4.69 -24.84
N ARG A 393 -0.93 3.67 -25.52
CA ARG A 393 -1.51 3.10 -26.74
C ARG A 393 -2.30 1.85 -26.38
N ILE A 394 -3.59 1.82 -26.73
CA ILE A 394 -4.53 0.80 -26.27
C ILE A 394 -5.09 0.08 -27.50
N GLY A 395 -4.72 -1.19 -27.67
CA GLY A 395 -5.25 -2.08 -28.71
C GLY A 395 -6.68 -2.54 -28.42
N LYS A 396 -7.05 -3.72 -28.94
CA LYS A 396 -8.37 -4.32 -28.65
C LYS A 396 -8.41 -4.90 -27.25
N VAL A 397 -8.94 -4.15 -26.28
CA VAL A 397 -9.01 -4.55 -24.85
C VAL A 397 -10.45 -4.68 -24.34
N THR A 398 -11.42 -5.00 -25.21
CA THR A 398 -12.85 -5.18 -24.86
C THR A 398 -13.08 -6.02 -23.59
N PRO A 399 -12.39 -7.16 -23.37
CA PRO A 399 -12.61 -7.99 -22.19
C PRO A 399 -12.19 -7.32 -20.88
N LEU A 400 -11.09 -6.54 -20.90
CA LEU A 400 -10.70 -5.73 -19.76
C LEU A 400 -11.80 -4.72 -19.44
N LEU A 401 -12.21 -3.93 -20.44
CA LEU A 401 -13.22 -2.88 -20.27
C LEU A 401 -14.55 -3.45 -19.75
N GLY A 402 -14.98 -4.61 -20.24
CA GLY A 402 -16.20 -5.27 -19.77
C GLY A 402 -16.17 -5.74 -18.31
N ALA A 403 -14.97 -5.89 -17.73
CA ALA A 403 -14.79 -6.30 -16.33
C ALA A 403 -14.44 -5.14 -15.38
N VAL A 404 -14.33 -3.91 -15.91
CA VAL A 404 -13.98 -2.70 -15.15
C VAL A 404 -15.23 -2.01 -14.63
N ARG A 405 -15.21 -1.59 -13.36
CA ARG A 405 -16.27 -0.76 -12.78
C ARG A 405 -16.07 0.72 -13.12
N ASP A 406 -14.92 1.28 -12.77
CA ASP A 406 -14.59 2.69 -12.89
C ASP A 406 -13.32 2.84 -13.75
N VAL A 407 -13.42 3.54 -14.89
CA VAL A 407 -12.28 3.75 -15.80
C VAL A 407 -12.03 5.25 -16.04
N SER A 408 -10.76 5.65 -16.00
CA SER A 408 -10.30 6.97 -16.45
C SER A 408 -9.22 6.78 -17.50
N ILE A 409 -9.46 7.24 -18.73
CA ILE A 409 -8.49 7.19 -19.83
C ILE A 409 -8.15 8.63 -20.22
N ARG A 410 -6.86 8.97 -20.21
CA ARG A 410 -6.39 10.34 -20.50
C ARG A 410 -5.17 10.34 -21.41
N ASN A 411 -5.07 11.33 -22.30
CA ASN A 411 -3.89 11.53 -23.16
C ASN A 411 -3.49 10.25 -23.92
N SER A 412 -4.44 9.39 -24.28
CA SER A 412 -4.18 8.04 -24.79
C SER A 412 -4.73 7.85 -26.20
N ILE A 413 -4.17 6.88 -26.92
CA ILE A 413 -4.61 6.49 -28.26
C ILE A 413 -5.32 5.15 -28.15
N LEU A 414 -6.59 5.10 -28.54
CA LEU A 414 -7.39 3.88 -28.57
C LEU A 414 -7.52 3.40 -30.02
N SER A 415 -7.14 2.15 -30.28
CA SER A 415 -7.30 1.51 -31.60
C SER A 415 -8.75 1.15 -31.91
N THR A 416 -9.61 1.07 -30.89
CA THR A 416 -11.04 0.78 -31.03
C THR A 416 -11.81 1.38 -29.87
N SER A 417 -13.07 1.72 -30.12
CA SER A 417 -14.04 2.15 -29.10
C SER A 417 -14.88 0.98 -28.54
N GLU A 418 -14.67 -0.24 -29.03
CA GLU A 418 -15.38 -1.44 -28.60
C GLU A 418 -15.20 -1.67 -27.09
N GLY A 419 -16.30 -1.94 -26.38
CA GLY A 419 -16.31 -2.19 -24.93
C GLY A 419 -16.48 -0.96 -24.05
N LEU A 420 -16.22 0.26 -24.54
CA LEU A 420 -16.43 1.48 -23.74
C LEU A 420 -17.89 1.69 -23.34
N SER A 421 -18.85 1.23 -24.16
CA SER A 421 -20.28 1.35 -23.89
C SER A 421 -20.76 0.48 -22.74
N ALA A 422 -20.04 -0.60 -22.41
CA ALA A 422 -20.38 -1.57 -21.36
C ALA A 422 -19.97 -1.11 -19.95
N ILE A 423 -19.15 -0.05 -19.85
CA ILE A 423 -18.60 0.41 -18.59
C ILE A 423 -19.60 1.36 -17.91
N ARG A 424 -19.75 1.18 -16.59
CA ARG A 424 -20.68 1.97 -15.78
C ARG A 424 -20.25 3.43 -15.69
N ASP A 425 -19.00 3.67 -15.29
CA ASP A 425 -18.46 4.99 -15.00
C ASP A 425 -17.17 5.19 -15.82
N VAL A 426 -17.26 6.02 -16.87
CA VAL A 426 -16.15 6.27 -17.82
C VAL A 426 -15.80 7.75 -17.82
N HIS A 427 -14.52 8.05 -17.58
CA HIS A 427 -13.96 9.39 -17.74
C HIS A 427 -12.91 9.40 -18.86
N LEU A 428 -13.24 10.03 -20.00
CA LEU A 428 -12.33 10.24 -21.11
C LEU A 428 -11.88 11.70 -21.16
N SER A 429 -10.58 11.97 -21.28
CA SER A 429 -10.09 13.33 -21.49
C SER A 429 -8.87 13.37 -22.40
N ASN A 430 -8.94 14.16 -23.47
CA ASN A 430 -7.84 14.36 -24.43
C ASN A 430 -7.32 13.02 -25.01
N ASN A 431 -8.24 12.17 -25.49
CA ASN A 431 -7.87 10.89 -26.11
C ASN A 431 -8.09 10.96 -27.61
N THR A 432 -7.24 10.26 -28.35
CA THR A 432 -7.45 9.99 -29.78
C THR A 432 -8.06 8.62 -29.91
N VAL A 433 -9.25 8.53 -30.51
CA VAL A 433 -9.85 7.24 -30.87
C VAL A 433 -9.64 7.04 -32.36
N LEU A 434 -8.86 6.03 -32.73
CA LEU A 434 -8.71 5.59 -34.10
C LEU A 434 -9.98 4.81 -34.46
N CYS A 435 -11.01 5.51 -34.92
CA CYS A 435 -12.18 4.86 -35.48
C CYS A 435 -11.80 4.25 -36.83
N CYS A 436 -12.03 2.95 -37.00
CA CYS A 436 -11.99 2.31 -38.31
C CYS A 436 -13.11 2.92 -39.17
N CYS A 437 -12.75 3.89 -40.01
CA CYS A 437 -13.41 4.02 -41.29
C CYS A 437 -12.78 2.94 -42.17
N ASP A 438 -13.50 1.85 -42.41
CA ASP A 438 -13.03 0.77 -43.30
C ASP A 438 -12.72 1.27 -44.73
N ASN A 439 -13.12 2.51 -45.05
CA ASN A 439 -12.81 3.23 -46.28
C ASN A 439 -12.93 4.76 -46.03
N PRO A 440 -12.11 5.66 -46.61
CA PRO A 440 -12.33 7.13 -46.54
C PRO A 440 -13.72 7.59 -47.00
N THR A 441 -14.45 6.76 -47.74
CA THR A 441 -15.84 7.01 -48.19
C THR A 441 -16.90 6.31 -47.34
N SER A 442 -16.52 5.43 -46.40
CA SER A 442 -17.49 4.75 -45.54
C SER A 442 -17.86 5.64 -44.35
N THR A 443 -19.16 5.90 -44.21
CA THR A 443 -19.70 6.56 -43.03
C THR A 443 -19.34 5.74 -41.81
N CYS A 444 -18.62 6.34 -40.86
CA CYS A 444 -18.23 5.72 -39.60
C CYS A 444 -19.45 5.02 -38.99
N GLY A 445 -19.44 3.68 -39.05
CA GLY A 445 -20.51 2.79 -38.58
C GLY A 445 -20.58 2.70 -37.06
N SER A 446 -20.22 3.79 -36.37
CA SER A 446 -20.30 3.83 -34.92
C SER A 446 -21.77 3.89 -34.51
N ASP A 447 -22.17 2.93 -33.69
CA ASP A 447 -23.40 2.89 -32.90
C ASP A 447 -23.83 4.32 -32.47
N ILE A 448 -25.11 4.65 -32.69
CA ILE A 448 -25.71 5.96 -32.37
C ILE A 448 -25.47 6.31 -30.89
N ASN A 449 -25.54 5.31 -29.99
CA ASN A 449 -25.26 5.50 -28.56
C ASN A 449 -23.81 5.91 -28.30
N MET A 450 -22.86 5.43 -29.12
CA MET A 450 -21.45 5.77 -28.99
C MET A 450 -21.17 7.18 -29.51
N LYS A 451 -21.79 7.57 -30.64
CA LYS A 451 -21.72 8.97 -31.11
C LYS A 451 -22.26 9.93 -30.05
N GLN A 452 -23.33 9.56 -29.35
CA GLN A 452 -23.93 10.39 -28.31
C GLN A 452 -23.01 10.52 -27.08
N LYS A 453 -22.52 9.42 -26.51
CA LYS A 453 -21.56 9.46 -25.38
C LYS A 453 -20.27 10.19 -25.77
N CYS A 454 -19.72 9.97 -26.96
CA CYS A 454 -18.51 10.68 -27.42
C CYS A 454 -18.73 12.19 -27.60
N ARG A 455 -19.93 12.63 -28.01
CA ARG A 455 -20.30 14.05 -28.07
C ARG A 455 -20.48 14.68 -26.69
N GLU A 456 -20.99 13.93 -25.71
CA GLU A 456 -21.16 14.39 -24.33
C GLU A 456 -19.81 14.58 -23.62
N TYR A 457 -18.80 13.77 -23.93
CA TYR A 457 -17.53 13.74 -23.20
C TYR A 457 -16.29 14.24 -23.98
N SER A 458 -16.39 14.56 -25.27
CA SER A 458 -15.26 15.10 -26.05
C SER A 458 -15.62 16.41 -26.76
N LYS A 459 -14.77 17.44 -26.63
CA LYS A 459 -14.94 18.72 -27.32
C LYS A 459 -14.49 18.69 -28.79
N THR A 460 -13.73 17.67 -29.19
CA THR A 460 -13.18 17.54 -30.55
C THR A 460 -12.97 16.06 -30.86
N PHE A 461 -13.82 15.52 -31.74
CA PHE A 461 -13.65 14.19 -32.34
C PHE A 461 -13.16 14.40 -33.77
N ILE A 462 -11.90 14.09 -34.04
CA ILE A 462 -11.30 14.24 -35.37
C ILE A 462 -11.15 12.84 -35.98
N CYS A 463 -12.11 12.44 -36.81
CA CYS A 463 -11.93 11.30 -37.71
C CYS A 463 -11.19 11.80 -38.96
N ASN A 464 -9.87 11.95 -38.91
CA ASN A 464 -9.09 12.30 -40.10
C ASN A 464 -8.17 11.14 -40.47
N VAL A 465 -8.63 10.31 -41.41
CA VAL A 465 -7.85 9.20 -41.98
C VAL A 465 -6.89 9.69 -43.08
N SER A 466 -7.06 10.92 -43.57
CA SER A 466 -6.33 11.46 -44.72
C SER A 466 -4.88 11.88 -44.45
N GLU A 467 -4.38 11.82 -43.21
CA GLU A 467 -2.96 12.12 -42.92
C GLU A 467 -2.06 10.87 -42.83
N LEU A 468 -2.63 9.66 -42.97
CA LEU A 468 -1.85 8.41 -43.01
C LEU A 468 -1.72 7.77 -44.40
N SER A 469 -2.45 8.24 -45.42
CA SER A 469 -2.46 7.59 -46.75
C SER A 469 -1.49 8.15 -47.78
N ASP A 470 -0.82 9.28 -47.53
CA ASP A 470 -0.04 9.98 -48.58
C ASP A 470 1.47 9.69 -48.54
N ASN A 471 1.91 8.57 -47.96
CA ASN A 471 3.31 8.15 -48.09
C ASN A 471 3.49 6.65 -48.39
N PRO A 472 3.26 6.22 -49.64
CA PRO A 472 3.56 4.86 -50.06
C PRO A 472 5.05 4.78 -50.41
N LYS A 473 5.93 4.76 -49.39
CA LYS A 473 7.35 4.34 -49.40
C LYS A 473 8.09 4.91 -48.18
N ILE A 474 8.14 4.18 -47.07
CA ILE A 474 9.27 4.27 -46.14
C ILE A 474 9.65 2.84 -45.74
N PRO A 475 10.84 2.35 -46.16
CA PRO A 475 11.34 1.06 -45.74
C PRO A 475 11.93 1.12 -44.32
N LEU A 476 12.22 -0.07 -43.80
CA LEU A 476 13.03 -0.40 -42.63
C LEU A 476 14.11 0.63 -42.23
N PHE A 477 14.29 0.79 -40.91
CA PHE A 477 15.36 1.49 -40.18
C PHE A 477 15.38 3.03 -40.23
N LEU A 478 15.14 3.65 -39.06
CA LEU A 478 15.94 4.78 -38.58
C LEU A 478 15.88 4.88 -37.05
N LEU A 479 17.04 4.60 -36.44
CA LEU A 479 17.44 5.14 -35.14
C LEU A 479 17.36 6.67 -35.21
N THR A 480 16.69 7.30 -34.25
CA THR A 480 17.06 8.64 -33.79
C THR A 480 17.11 8.64 -32.28
N MET A 481 18.33 8.41 -31.78
CA MET A 481 18.82 9.02 -30.54
C MET A 481 18.65 10.54 -30.65
N SER A 482 18.03 11.14 -29.64
CA SER A 482 18.15 12.57 -29.40
C SER A 482 18.58 12.74 -27.95
N PHE A 483 19.88 12.93 -27.77
CA PHE A 483 20.48 13.49 -26.58
C PHE A 483 19.89 14.88 -26.32
N PHE A 484 19.46 15.14 -25.09
CA PHE A 484 19.57 16.48 -24.53
C PHE A 484 20.59 16.43 -23.39
N VAL A 485 21.80 16.86 -23.72
CA VAL A 485 22.78 17.37 -22.78
C VAL A 485 22.29 18.75 -22.34
N ILE A 486 22.02 18.93 -21.06
CA ILE A 486 22.23 20.22 -20.39
C ILE A 486 23.10 19.92 -19.17
N ASN A 487 24.36 20.35 -19.28
CA ASN A 487 25.30 20.40 -18.18
C ASN A 487 24.88 21.49 -17.18
N HIS A 488 24.91 21.09 -15.91
CA HIS A 488 25.27 21.80 -14.68
C HIS A 488 25.14 23.33 -14.61
N VAL A 489 24.52 23.81 -13.51
CA VAL A 489 25.12 24.75 -12.54
C VAL A 489 24.47 24.55 -11.15
N TRP A 490 25.30 24.10 -10.19
CA TRP A 490 25.14 23.81 -8.73
C TRP A 490 24.18 22.72 -8.25
#